data_AF-A0A504YR06-F1
#
_entry.id   AF-A0A504YR06-F1
#
_cell.length_a   1.000
_cell.length_b   1.000
_cell.length_c   1.000
_cell.angle_alpha   90.00
_cell.angle_beta   90.00
_cell.angle_gamma   90.00
#
_symmetry.space_group_name_H-M   'P 1'
#
loop_
_entity.id
_entity.type
_entity.pdbx_description
1 polymer ?
#
loop_
_entity_poly.entity_id
_entity_poly.type
_entity_poly.pdbx_seq_one_letter_code
_entity_poly.pdbx_strand_id
1 'polypeptide(L)'
;MKFGIPYWLALYINGDKLEKLLSDHKSFQLNLPMKYPTECLGDVLLSASVDIGKKYAYGQALKKFGEYHRTLAVIENERNQTVERRFLLILFHFMQCDWVGLQVTENLEKLRVEFESQLTETRKKLEGIKMVHQTLLAALKEFVEAECRYFEACLTQAQAAADFIGQLPDGP
;
A
#
# COMPACT_ATOMS: atom_id res chain seq x y z
N MET A 1 -9.68 13.80 -4.89
CA MET A 1 -8.28 14.14 -4.59
C MET A 1 -7.54 12.86 -4.29
N LYS A 2 -6.62 12.43 -5.17
CA LYS A 2 -5.72 11.30 -4.90
C LYS A 2 -4.54 11.84 -4.08
N PHE A 3 -4.49 11.57 -2.78
CA PHE A 3 -3.27 11.73 -2.01
C PHE A 3 -2.37 10.52 -2.30
N GLY A 4 -1.82 10.49 -3.53
CA GLY A 4 -0.78 9.54 -3.88
C GLY A 4 0.51 9.99 -3.20
N ILE A 5 1.07 9.15 -2.33
CA ILE A 5 2.41 9.34 -1.81
C ILE A 5 3.33 9.52 -3.02
N PRO A 6 4.02 10.66 -3.15
CA PRO A 6 4.70 10.96 -4.39
C PRO A 6 5.89 10.02 -4.58
N TYR A 7 6.09 9.54 -5.81
CA TYR A 7 7.04 8.47 -6.18
C TYR A 7 8.49 8.67 -5.68
N TRP A 8 8.90 9.92 -5.41
CA TRP A 8 10.21 10.23 -4.86
C TRP A 8 10.36 9.85 -3.38
N LEU A 9 9.26 9.79 -2.60
CA LEU A 9 9.28 9.29 -1.23
C LEU A 9 9.49 7.76 -1.18
N ALA A 10 8.91 7.03 -2.14
CA ALA A 10 9.01 5.58 -2.24
C ALA A 10 10.43 5.09 -2.59
N LEU A 11 11.24 5.92 -3.26
CA LEU A 11 12.65 5.63 -3.53
C LEU A 11 13.58 5.89 -2.34
N TYR A 12 13.16 6.68 -1.35
CA TYR A 12 14.00 7.10 -0.22
C TYR A 12 13.80 6.25 1.03
N ILE A 13 12.61 5.67 1.22
CA ILE A 13 12.32 4.79 2.36
C ILE A 13 12.36 3.34 1.88
N ASN A 14 13.56 2.77 1.92
CA ASN A 14 13.77 1.37 1.58
C ASN A 14 13.16 0.52 2.72
N GLY A 15 12.00 -0.10 2.49
CA GLY A 15 11.18 -0.78 3.51
C GLY A 15 11.98 -1.79 4.33
N ASP A 16 12.84 -2.57 3.68
CA ASP A 16 13.70 -3.57 4.34
C ASP A 16 14.72 -2.93 5.30
N LYS A 17 15.27 -1.76 4.94
CA LYS A 17 16.16 -1.01 5.85
C LYS A 17 15.37 -0.46 7.03
N LEU A 18 14.13 -0.05 6.81
CA LEU A 18 13.27 0.50 7.86
C LEU A 18 12.87 -0.58 8.86
N GLU A 19 12.46 -1.75 8.36
CA GLU A 19 12.10 -2.91 9.18
C GLU A 19 13.28 -3.40 10.01
N LYS A 20 14.48 -3.46 9.41
CA LYS A 20 15.71 -3.77 10.14
C LYS A 20 16.04 -2.73 11.22
N LEU A 21 15.87 -1.44 10.90
CA LEU A 21 16.12 -0.36 11.85
C LEU A 21 15.09 -0.38 13.00
N LEU A 22 13.84 -0.77 12.72
CA LEU A 22 12.79 -0.96 13.72
C LEU A 22 13.03 -2.20 14.60
N SER A 23 13.59 -3.29 14.04
CA SER A 23 13.95 -4.46 14.84
C SER A 23 15.14 -4.20 15.76
N ASP A 24 16.09 -3.40 15.29
CA ASP A 24 17.33 -3.10 16.01
C ASP A 24 17.11 -2.05 17.12
N HIS A 25 16.25 -1.05 16.91
CA HIS A 25 15.93 -0.03 17.90
C HIS A 25 14.67 -0.36 18.71
N LYS A 26 14.86 -0.99 19.89
CA LYS A 26 13.76 -1.34 20.81
C LYS A 26 13.32 -0.20 21.76
N SER A 27 14.02 0.93 21.78
CA SER A 27 13.69 2.05 22.67
C SER A 27 13.73 3.39 21.94
N PHE A 28 12.88 4.30 22.40
CA PHE A 28 12.82 5.70 21.94
C PHE A 28 13.59 6.66 22.88
N GLN A 29 14.17 6.12 23.96
CA GLN A 29 14.91 6.90 24.96
C GLN A 29 16.29 7.30 24.43
N LEU A 30 16.72 8.50 24.78
CA LEU A 30 18.05 9.01 24.48
C LEU A 30 19.06 8.34 25.43
N ASN A 31 20.20 7.93 24.88
CA ASN A 31 21.30 7.41 25.68
C ASN A 31 22.08 8.58 26.31
N LEU A 32 21.61 9.03 27.46
CA LEU A 32 22.16 10.18 28.17
C LEU A 32 23.05 9.72 29.34
N PRO A 33 24.09 10.49 29.68
CA PRO A 33 24.90 10.21 30.87
C PRO A 33 24.05 10.42 32.13
N MET A 34 24.36 9.66 33.19
CA MET A 34 23.71 9.78 34.51
C MET A 34 23.80 11.20 35.11
N LYS A 35 24.83 11.96 34.69
CA LYS A 35 25.06 13.34 35.12
C LYS A 35 25.52 14.17 33.94
N TYR A 36 24.92 15.35 33.76
CA TYR A 36 25.24 16.22 32.63
C TYR A 36 26.61 16.89 32.83
N PRO A 37 27.39 17.11 31.76
CA PRO A 37 28.65 17.86 31.85
C PRO A 37 28.48 19.23 32.53
N THR A 38 27.36 19.89 32.26
CA THR A 38 26.98 21.18 32.86
C THR A 38 26.79 21.07 34.38
N GLU A 39 26.22 19.97 34.86
CA GLU A 39 26.04 19.72 36.30
C GLU A 39 27.38 19.46 36.99
N CYS A 40 28.26 18.66 36.36
CA CYS A 40 29.61 18.41 36.84
C CYS A 40 30.41 19.72 36.98
N LEU A 41 30.31 20.62 35.99
CA LEU A 41 30.93 21.93 36.07
C LEU A 41 30.35 22.77 37.22
N GLY A 42 29.03 22.73 37.41
CA GLY A 42 28.38 23.40 38.54
C GLY A 42 28.92 22.95 39.89
N ASP A 43 29.10 21.65 40.09
CA ASP A 43 29.67 21.09 41.32
C ASP A 43 31.12 21.51 41.58
N VAL A 44 31.93 21.56 40.54
CA VAL A 44 33.32 22.02 40.63
C VAL A 44 33.37 23.50 41.03
N LEU A 45 32.52 24.33 40.44
CA LEU A 45 32.46 25.76 40.78
C LEU A 45 31.95 25.99 42.21
N LEU A 46 30.97 25.20 42.66
CA LEU A 46 30.45 25.28 44.03
C LEU A 46 31.49 24.84 45.06
N SER A 47 32.20 23.73 44.83
CA SER A 47 33.28 23.30 45.72
C SER A 47 34.40 24.36 45.79
N ALA A 48 34.87 24.86 44.65
CA ALA A 48 35.85 25.94 44.61
C ALA A 48 35.38 27.21 45.35
N SER A 49 34.08 27.55 45.26
CA SER A 49 33.52 28.71 45.97
C SER A 49 33.58 28.57 47.49
N VAL A 50 33.42 27.34 48.00
CA VAL A 50 33.52 27.03 49.43
C VAL A 50 34.96 27.18 49.90
N ASP A 51 35.91 26.65 49.13
CA ASP A 51 37.33 26.71 49.45
C ASP A 51 37.86 28.15 49.49
N ILE A 52 37.42 29.01 48.55
CA ILE A 52 37.77 30.42 48.53
C ILE A 52 37.06 31.20 49.66
N GLY A 53 35.79 30.88 49.90
CA GLY A 53 35.01 31.45 51.00
C GLY A 53 34.28 32.76 50.66
N LYS A 54 33.15 32.97 51.33
CA LYS A 54 32.19 34.07 51.07
C LYS A 54 32.72 35.49 51.29
N LYS A 55 33.87 35.65 51.94
CA LYS A 55 34.49 36.96 52.20
C LYS A 55 35.08 37.62 50.94
N TYR A 56 35.37 36.84 49.89
CA TYR A 56 35.92 37.36 48.64
C TYR A 56 34.84 37.41 47.55
N ALA A 57 34.84 38.51 46.77
CA ALA A 57 33.92 38.69 45.65
C ALA A 57 34.01 37.55 44.62
N TYR A 58 35.21 37.04 44.36
CA TYR A 58 35.43 35.92 43.45
C TYR A 58 34.76 34.62 43.94
N GLY A 59 34.84 34.31 45.24
CA GLY A 59 34.14 33.16 45.83
C GLY A 59 32.61 33.28 45.71
N GLN A 60 32.06 34.49 45.92
CA GLN A 60 30.64 34.74 45.71
C GLN A 60 30.20 34.58 44.24
N ALA A 61 31.05 35.03 43.30
CA ALA A 61 30.81 34.84 41.87
C ALA A 61 30.81 33.36 41.48
N LEU A 62 31.82 32.60 41.89
CA LEU A 62 31.89 31.15 41.63
C LEU A 62 30.67 30.40 42.17
N LYS A 63 30.20 30.76 43.37
CA LYS A 63 28.97 30.20 43.93
C LYS A 63 27.77 30.45 43.01
N LYS A 64 27.61 31.68 42.51
CA LYS A 64 26.51 32.04 41.60
C LYS A 64 26.60 31.32 40.26
N PHE A 65 27.79 31.21 39.67
CA PHE A 65 27.99 30.44 38.43
C PHE A 65 27.72 28.95 38.63
N GLY A 66 28.13 28.38 39.76
CA GLY A 66 27.85 26.99 40.09
C GLY A 66 26.36 26.69 40.27
N GLU A 67 25.63 27.57 40.97
CA GLU A 67 24.15 27.51 41.07
C GLU A 67 23.50 27.59 39.68
N TYR A 68 23.94 28.52 38.83
CA TYR A 68 23.45 28.68 37.46
C TYR A 68 23.65 27.41 36.61
N HIS A 69 24.85 26.83 36.64
CA HIS A 69 25.14 25.60 35.88
C HIS A 69 24.32 24.39 36.35
N ARG A 70 24.02 24.28 37.65
CA ARG A 70 23.07 23.27 38.15
C ARG A 70 21.65 23.50 37.62
N THR A 71 21.17 24.75 37.63
CA THR A 71 19.86 25.07 37.04
C THR A 71 19.82 24.74 35.55
N LEU A 72 20.89 25.02 34.81
CA LEU A 72 20.98 24.71 33.39
C LEU A 72 20.91 23.19 33.13
N ALA A 73 21.56 22.37 33.96
CA ALA A 73 21.47 20.91 33.86
C ALA A 73 20.04 20.38 34.08
N VAL A 74 19.27 20.98 35.00
CA VAL A 74 17.85 20.64 35.20
C VAL A 74 17.04 20.95 33.94
N ILE A 75 17.25 22.12 33.33
CA ILE A 75 16.55 22.54 32.10
C ILE A 75 16.94 21.62 30.92
N GLU A 76 18.21 21.25 30.80
CA GLU A 76 18.68 20.30 29.79
C GLU A 76 17.98 18.94 29.91
N ASN A 77 17.83 18.46 31.15
CA ASN A 77 17.12 17.22 31.44
C ASN A 77 15.63 17.31 31.06
N GLU A 78 14.95 18.40 31.41
CA GLU A 78 13.55 18.63 31.04
C GLU A 78 13.35 18.70 29.53
N ARG A 79 14.29 19.36 28.81
CA ARG A 79 14.29 19.40 27.35
C ARG A 79 14.42 18.00 26.76
N ASN A 80 15.37 17.19 27.25
CA ASN A 80 15.56 15.82 26.77
C ASN A 80 14.33 14.94 27.01
N GLN A 81 13.76 15.01 28.21
CA GLN A 81 12.52 14.30 28.52
C GLN A 81 11.35 14.76 27.63
N THR A 82 11.28 16.04 27.30
CA THR A 82 10.27 16.57 26.40
C THR A 82 10.45 16.04 24.98
N VAL A 83 11.69 15.99 24.48
CA VAL A 83 12.00 15.40 23.17
C VAL A 83 11.61 13.92 23.14
N GLU A 84 11.99 13.15 24.16
CA GLU A 84 11.63 11.74 24.26
C GLU A 84 10.11 11.53 24.26
N ARG A 85 9.38 12.23 25.13
CA ARG A 85 7.94 12.00 25.32
C ARG A 85 7.06 12.61 24.24
N ARG A 86 7.41 13.79 23.73
CA ARG A 86 6.54 14.53 22.80
C ARG A 86 6.90 14.32 21.34
N PHE A 87 8.12 13.88 21.04
CA PHE A 87 8.56 13.68 19.67
C PHE A 87 8.92 12.22 19.41
N LEU A 88 9.92 11.69 20.11
CA LEU A 88 10.45 10.35 19.82
C LEU A 88 9.41 9.25 20.09
N LEU A 89 8.62 9.35 21.16
CA LEU A 89 7.55 8.40 21.45
C LEU A 89 6.50 8.36 20.33
N ILE A 90 6.07 9.52 19.85
CA ILE A 90 5.05 9.60 18.78
C ILE A 90 5.62 8.99 17.49
N LEU A 91 6.84 9.38 17.12
CA LEU A 91 7.50 8.87 15.93
C LEU A 91 7.72 7.35 16.03
N PHE A 92 8.14 6.85 17.19
CA PHE A 92 8.32 5.43 17.44
C PHE A 92 7.01 4.65 17.30
N HIS A 93 5.91 5.16 17.88
CA HIS A 93 4.60 4.53 17.76
C HIS A 93 4.10 4.51 16.31
N PHE A 94 4.23 5.63 15.59
CA PHE A 94 3.89 5.72 14.17
C PHE A 94 4.65 4.67 13.35
N MET A 95 5.96 4.55 13.60
CA MET A 95 6.81 3.61 12.88
C MET A 95 6.54 2.14 13.22
N GLN A 96 6.09 1.84 14.43
CA GLN A 96 5.75 0.47 14.83
C GLN A 96 4.33 0.05 14.43
N CYS A 97 3.34 0.94 14.56
CA CYS A 97 1.93 0.61 14.40
C CYS A 97 1.38 1.08 13.04
N ASP A 98 1.55 2.36 12.74
CA ASP A 98 0.90 2.98 11.58
C ASP A 98 1.62 2.65 10.26
N TRP A 99 2.93 2.42 10.31
CA TRP A 99 3.72 1.99 9.15
C TRP A 99 3.24 0.65 8.58
N VAL A 100 2.94 -0.31 9.45
CA VAL A 100 2.37 -1.62 9.04
C VAL A 100 1.00 -1.41 8.40
N GLY A 101 0.18 -0.51 8.94
CA GLY A 101 -1.11 -0.14 8.35
C GLY A 101 -0.98 0.48 6.95
N LEU A 102 0.03 1.32 6.72
CA LEU A 102 0.33 1.89 5.41
C LEU A 102 0.75 0.83 4.38
N GLN A 103 1.51 -0.21 4.76
CA GLN A 103 1.85 -1.32 3.86
C GLN A 103 0.61 -2.10 3.38
N VAL A 104 -0.43 -2.23 4.21
CA VAL A 104 -1.71 -2.86 3.80
C VAL A 104 -2.35 -2.09 2.63
N THR A 105 -2.24 -0.77 2.61
CA THR A 105 -2.80 0.04 1.52
C THR A 105 -2.13 -0.22 0.17
N GLU A 106 -0.83 -0.51 0.17
CA GLU A 106 -0.10 -0.90 -1.05
C GLU A 106 -0.55 -2.28 -1.55
N ASN A 107 -0.76 -3.22 -0.64
CA ASN A 107 -1.26 -4.56 -0.98
C ASN A 107 -2.69 -4.52 -1.54
N LEU A 108 -3.54 -3.63 -1.03
CA LEU A 108 -4.89 -3.42 -1.56
C LEU A 108 -4.87 -2.89 -2.99
N GLU A 109 -3.94 -2.00 -3.33
CA GLU A 109 -3.79 -1.50 -4.70
C GLU A 109 -3.37 -2.63 -5.66
N LYS A 110 -2.41 -3.46 -5.26
CA LYS A 110 -2.01 -4.66 -6.03
C LYS A 110 -3.18 -5.60 -6.26
N LEU A 111 -3.93 -5.91 -5.19
CA LEU A 111 -5.10 -6.78 -5.27
C LEU A 111 -6.21 -6.19 -6.15
N ARG A 112 -6.40 -4.87 -6.13
CA ARG A 112 -7.34 -4.18 -7.03
C ARG A 112 -6.95 -4.35 -8.49
N VAL A 113 -5.67 -4.13 -8.83
CA VAL A 113 -5.15 -4.28 -10.19
C VAL A 113 -5.30 -5.73 -10.68
N GLU A 114 -4.98 -6.70 -9.84
CA GLU A 114 -5.15 -8.13 -10.16
C GLU A 114 -6.63 -8.46 -10.45
N PHE A 115 -7.55 -7.94 -9.62
CA PHE A 115 -8.98 -8.13 -9.82
C PHE A 115 -9.49 -7.47 -11.11
N GLU A 116 -9.05 -6.24 -11.41
CA GLU A 116 -9.37 -5.56 -12.67
C GLU A 116 -8.89 -6.36 -13.88
N SER A 117 -7.66 -6.91 -13.84
CA SER A 117 -7.12 -7.80 -14.87
C SER A 117 -8.03 -9.02 -15.09
N GLN A 118 -8.41 -9.71 -14.02
CA GLN A 118 -9.32 -10.87 -14.10
C GLN A 118 -10.70 -10.51 -14.67
N LEU A 119 -11.22 -9.33 -14.33
CA LEU A 119 -12.47 -8.80 -14.87
C LEU A 119 -12.36 -8.58 -16.39
N THR A 120 -11.25 -8.02 -16.86
CA THR A 120 -11.03 -7.80 -18.30
C THR A 120 -10.94 -9.11 -19.08
N GLU A 121 -10.23 -10.11 -18.54
CA GLU A 121 -10.12 -11.43 -19.16
C GLU A 121 -11.48 -12.15 -19.21
N THR A 122 -12.25 -12.08 -18.13
CA THR A 122 -13.59 -12.66 -18.07
C THR A 122 -14.54 -12.00 -19.09
N ARG A 123 -14.47 -10.68 -19.24
CA ARG A 123 -15.24 -9.95 -20.27
C ARG A 123 -14.85 -10.39 -21.68
N LYS A 124 -13.56 -10.55 -21.95
CA LYS A 124 -13.07 -11.03 -23.26
C LYS A 124 -13.60 -12.43 -23.58
N LYS A 125 -13.56 -13.35 -22.61
CA LYS A 125 -14.14 -14.69 -22.76
C LYS A 125 -15.65 -14.63 -23.03
N LEU A 126 -16.37 -13.76 -22.33
CA LEU A 126 -17.80 -13.57 -22.55
C LEU A 126 -18.12 -13.06 -23.96
N GLU A 127 -17.37 -12.08 -24.47
CA GLU A 127 -17.51 -11.63 -25.86
C GLU A 127 -17.21 -12.75 -26.86
N GLY A 128 -16.20 -13.58 -26.61
CA GLY A 128 -15.93 -14.78 -27.42
C GLY A 128 -17.12 -15.75 -27.45
N ILE A 129 -17.75 -16.02 -26.30
CA ILE A 129 -18.95 -16.87 -26.23
C ILE A 129 -20.11 -16.26 -27.01
N LYS A 130 -20.33 -14.94 -26.91
CA LYS A 130 -21.38 -14.25 -27.69
C LYS A 130 -21.15 -14.40 -29.20
N MET A 131 -19.91 -14.27 -29.66
CA MET A 131 -19.56 -14.48 -31.07
C MET A 131 -19.86 -15.90 -31.51
N VAL A 132 -19.42 -16.91 -30.74
CA VAL A 132 -19.71 -18.32 -31.04
C VAL A 132 -21.21 -18.58 -31.09
N HIS A 133 -21.98 -18.03 -30.15
CA HIS A 133 -23.44 -18.15 -30.14
C HIS A 133 -24.07 -17.59 -31.41
N GLN A 134 -23.63 -16.41 -31.87
CA GLN A 134 -24.10 -15.81 -33.12
C GLN A 134 -23.77 -16.68 -34.33
N THR A 135 -22.55 -17.22 -34.41
CA THR A 135 -22.13 -18.12 -35.50
C THR A 135 -22.96 -19.41 -35.51
N LEU A 136 -23.16 -20.04 -34.35
CA LEU A 136 -23.96 -21.26 -34.24
C LEU A 136 -25.41 -21.02 -34.66
N LEU A 137 -26.00 -19.89 -34.25
CA LEU A 137 -27.36 -19.54 -34.63
C LEU A 137 -27.49 -19.31 -36.15
N ALA A 138 -26.49 -18.69 -36.78
CA ALA A 138 -26.47 -18.51 -38.24
C ALA A 138 -26.36 -19.86 -38.96
N ALA A 139 -25.45 -20.74 -38.53
CA ALA A 139 -25.31 -22.08 -39.10
C ALA A 139 -26.60 -22.91 -38.97
N LEU A 140 -27.31 -22.79 -37.85
CA LEU A 140 -28.59 -23.48 -37.65
C LEU A 140 -29.67 -22.98 -38.62
N LYS A 141 -29.69 -21.68 -38.90
CA LYS A 141 -30.61 -21.09 -39.90
C LYS A 141 -30.31 -21.60 -41.30
N GLU A 142 -29.05 -21.62 -41.70
CA GLU A 142 -28.62 -22.14 -43.00
C GLU A 142 -28.95 -23.63 -43.16
N PHE A 143 -28.77 -24.42 -42.10
CA PHE A 143 -29.15 -25.83 -42.10
C PHE A 143 -30.65 -26.02 -42.35
N VAL A 144 -31.51 -25.28 -41.64
CA VAL A 144 -32.97 -25.37 -41.83
C VAL A 144 -33.38 -24.92 -43.24
N GLU A 145 -32.77 -23.87 -43.78
CA GLU A 145 -33.02 -23.45 -45.15
C GLU A 145 -32.60 -24.51 -46.19
N ALA A 146 -31.48 -25.20 -45.96
CA ALA A 146 -31.04 -26.29 -46.83
C ALA A 146 -32.01 -27.47 -46.80
N GLU A 147 -32.49 -27.86 -45.61
CA GLU A 147 -33.54 -28.88 -45.44
C GLU A 147 -34.83 -28.50 -46.20
N CYS A 148 -35.29 -27.24 -46.10
CA CYS A 148 -36.45 -26.78 -46.85
C CYS A 148 -36.28 -26.92 -48.36
N ARG A 149 -35.13 -26.50 -48.92
CA ARG A 149 -34.83 -26.63 -50.36
C ARG A 149 -34.79 -28.10 -50.79
N TYR A 150 -34.25 -28.99 -49.95
CA TYR A 150 -34.22 -30.42 -50.21
C TYR A 150 -35.62 -31.01 -50.32
N PHE A 151 -36.50 -30.75 -49.33
CA PHE A 151 -37.88 -31.28 -49.36
C PHE A 151 -38.71 -30.71 -50.52
N GLU A 152 -38.53 -29.43 -50.86
CA GLU A 152 -39.18 -28.81 -52.02
C GLU A 152 -38.75 -29.50 -53.32
N ALA A 153 -37.45 -29.76 -53.49
CA ALA A 153 -36.93 -30.48 -54.65
C ALA A 153 -37.48 -31.91 -54.73
N CYS A 154 -37.54 -32.65 -53.60
CA CYS A 154 -38.15 -33.98 -53.56
C CYS A 154 -39.62 -33.95 -54.00
N LEU A 155 -40.39 -32.95 -53.55
CA LEU A 155 -41.79 -32.79 -53.92
C LEU A 155 -41.94 -32.51 -55.41
N THR A 156 -41.17 -31.56 -55.96
CA THR A 156 -41.18 -31.25 -57.39
C THR A 156 -40.86 -32.48 -58.24
N GLN A 157 -39.88 -33.28 -57.81
CA GLN A 157 -39.46 -34.47 -58.55
C GLN A 157 -40.51 -35.59 -58.49
N ALA A 158 -41.19 -35.77 -57.35
CA ALA A 158 -42.30 -36.71 -57.22
C ALA A 158 -43.51 -36.30 -58.08
N GLN A 159 -43.82 -35.01 -58.14
CA GLN A 159 -44.89 -34.47 -59.00
C GLN A 159 -44.58 -34.69 -60.47
N ALA A 160 -43.35 -34.37 -60.92
CA ALA A 160 -42.93 -34.63 -62.29
C ALA A 160 -43.03 -36.11 -62.68
N ALA A 161 -42.69 -37.03 -61.76
CA ALA A 161 -42.85 -38.46 -61.97
C ALA A 161 -44.34 -38.88 -62.07
N ALA A 162 -45.21 -38.32 -61.23
CA ALA A 162 -46.65 -38.58 -61.28
C ALA A 162 -47.28 -38.09 -62.59
N ASP A 163 -46.93 -36.88 -63.04
CA ASP A 163 -47.39 -36.31 -64.30
C ASP A 163 -46.94 -37.15 -65.51
N PHE A 164 -45.69 -37.63 -65.51
CA PHE A 164 -45.17 -38.51 -66.55
C PHE A 164 -45.95 -39.83 -66.62
N ILE A 165 -46.20 -40.46 -65.47
CA ILE A 165 -46.99 -41.70 -65.43
C ILE A 165 -48.42 -41.46 -65.92
N GLY A 166 -49.04 -40.33 -65.54
CA GLY A 166 -50.38 -39.97 -66.00
C GLY A 166 -50.50 -39.68 -67.50
N GLN A 167 -49.39 -39.44 -68.20
CA GLN A 167 -49.34 -39.25 -69.66
C GLN A 167 -49.15 -40.56 -70.44
N LEU A 168 -48.86 -41.68 -69.77
CA LEU A 168 -48.78 -42.97 -70.44
C LEU A 168 -50.17 -43.38 -70.91
N PRO A 169 -50.32 -43.92 -72.14
CA PRO A 169 -51.60 -44.39 -72.61
C PRO A 169 -52.09 -45.53 -71.71
N ASP A 170 -53.35 -45.49 -71.30
CA ASP A 170 -54.00 -46.68 -70.78
C ASP A 170 -53.87 -47.77 -71.86
N GLY A 171 -53.36 -48.94 -71.47
CA GLY A 171 -52.94 -50.00 -72.38
C GLY A 171 -54.02 -50.46 -73.37
N PRO A 172 -53.65 -51.31 -74.35
CA PRO A 172 -54.58 -51.76 -75.40
C PRO A 172 -55.84 -52.43 -74.86
#